data_AF-A0A966D1X5-F1
#
_entry.id   AF-A0A966D1X5-F1
#
_cell.length_a   1.000
_cell.length_b   1.000
_cell.length_c   1.000
_cell.angle_alpha   90.00
_cell.angle_beta   90.00
_cell.angle_gamma   90.00
#
_symmetry.space_group_name_H-M   'P 1'
#
loop_
_entity.id
_entity.type
_entity.pdbx_description
1 polymer ?
#
loop_
_entity_poly.entity_id
_entity_poly.type
_entity_poly.pdbx_seq_one_letter_code
_entity_poly.pdbx_strand_id
1 'polypeptide(L)'
;FPTDPKEQLVGAIKAVFRSWDNPRANYYRMQNDIPYSWGTAVNVQMMAFGNMGETSGTGVAFTRDPATGEKKLMGEFLMNAQGEDVVAGVRTPMPIQKMAEVLPAVYKQFQEICNTLENHYRDMQDMEFTIEDKKLYMLQTRNGKRTSRAAIKIALDLVDEGMITEQEALMQIDPKSLDSLLHPQFDATALKNAKPIAQALAASPGAACGKIVFTAEDAIERGKNKEKVILVRLETSPEDIEGMHYAQGVLTVRGGMTSHAAVVARGMGTCCVSGCGDIKMNEENKTFKLFGKTYKEGDELSLDGSTGKIYEGIIKTVPASTKDGYFGRIMALADKYKSLSNRTNADTPKDAKQAKEFGAEGIGLCRTEHMFFEPDRIEAIREMICSDTTLQREQALSKIEPMQQGDFEKLYEALEGNPVNIRFLDPPLHEFVPTEEKDIELLAKTQNKTVEEVKNIISSLHEFNPMMGHRGCRLAVTFPEIAQMQTSAVIKAALAVQKKHPDWKIIPEIMVPLVGELKELKFVKNIICKTADEIIKSAKSNLKYKV
;
A
#
# COMPACT_ATOMS: atom_id res chain seq x y z
N PHE A 1 -13.27 -36.34 -29.41
CA PHE A 1 -12.06 -35.57 -29.72
C PHE A 1 -12.03 -35.37 -31.23
N PRO A 2 -12.03 -34.13 -31.76
CA PRO A 2 -11.99 -33.88 -33.20
C PRO A 2 -10.68 -34.40 -33.79
N THR A 3 -10.74 -35.13 -34.91
CA THR A 3 -9.56 -35.75 -35.54
C THR A 3 -8.95 -34.88 -36.64
N ASP A 4 -9.68 -33.89 -37.18
CA ASP A 4 -9.14 -32.91 -38.12
C ASP A 4 -8.32 -31.83 -37.38
N PRO A 5 -7.01 -31.67 -37.67
CA PRO A 5 -6.19 -30.63 -37.05
C PRO A 5 -6.68 -29.21 -37.33
N LYS A 6 -7.38 -28.96 -38.46
CA LYS A 6 -7.96 -27.64 -38.74
C LYS A 6 -9.15 -27.34 -37.81
N GLU A 7 -9.98 -28.34 -37.54
CA GLU A 7 -11.08 -28.20 -36.57
C GLU A 7 -10.55 -27.96 -35.16
N GLN A 8 -9.49 -28.68 -34.76
CA GLN A 8 -8.80 -28.45 -33.49
C GLN A 8 -8.27 -27.02 -33.40
N LEU A 9 -7.58 -26.54 -34.43
CA LEU A 9 -7.02 -25.18 -34.48
C LEU A 9 -8.09 -24.10 -34.36
N VAL A 10 -9.16 -24.20 -35.16
CA VAL A 10 -10.29 -23.25 -35.10
C VAL A 10 -10.99 -23.30 -33.74
N GLY A 11 -11.13 -24.49 -33.17
CA GLY A 11 -11.66 -24.69 -31.81
C GLY A 11 -10.81 -23.99 -30.74
N ALA A 12 -9.49 -24.12 -30.82
CA ALA A 12 -8.54 -23.48 -29.91
C ALA A 12 -8.59 -21.94 -30.03
N ILE A 13 -8.60 -21.39 -31.25
CA ILE A 13 -8.70 -19.94 -31.50
C ILE A 13 -9.99 -19.38 -30.85
N LYS A 14 -11.13 -20.02 -31.10
CA LYS A 14 -12.41 -19.61 -30.49
C LYS A 14 -12.38 -19.72 -28.96
N ALA A 15 -11.72 -20.74 -28.42
CA ALA A 15 -11.58 -20.90 -26.98
C ALA A 15 -10.77 -19.75 -26.35
N VAL A 16 -9.66 -19.33 -26.98
CA VAL A 16 -8.85 -18.20 -26.50
C VAL A 16 -9.67 -16.91 -26.50
N PHE A 17 -10.41 -16.60 -27.57
CA PHE A 17 -11.26 -15.40 -27.59
C PHE A 17 -12.38 -15.44 -26.54
N ARG A 18 -13.04 -16.60 -26.35
CA ARG A 18 -14.02 -16.75 -25.26
C ARG A 18 -13.37 -16.59 -23.89
N SER A 19 -12.12 -16.99 -23.73
CA SER A 19 -11.40 -16.85 -22.46
C SER A 19 -11.09 -15.39 -22.11
N TRP A 20 -11.15 -14.46 -23.06
CA TRP A 20 -11.04 -13.03 -22.76
C TRP A 20 -12.24 -12.54 -21.92
N ASP A 21 -13.43 -13.10 -22.12
CA ASP A 21 -14.67 -12.63 -21.49
C ASP A 21 -15.06 -13.44 -20.24
N ASN A 22 -14.19 -14.33 -19.77
CA ASN A 22 -14.50 -15.10 -18.57
C ASN A 22 -14.52 -14.17 -17.32
N PRO A 23 -15.32 -14.51 -16.29
CA PRO A 23 -15.43 -13.68 -15.08
C PRO A 23 -14.09 -13.37 -14.41
N ARG A 24 -13.15 -14.32 -14.43
CA ARG A 24 -11.79 -14.14 -13.89
C ARG A 24 -10.96 -13.09 -14.64
N ALA A 25 -11.01 -13.07 -15.98
CA ALA A 25 -10.28 -12.07 -16.76
C ALA A 25 -10.93 -10.70 -16.60
N ASN A 26 -12.25 -10.63 -16.45
CA ASN A 26 -12.95 -9.40 -16.10
C ASN A 26 -12.45 -8.84 -14.75
N TYR A 27 -12.37 -9.68 -13.71
CA TYR A 27 -11.84 -9.27 -12.41
C TYR A 27 -10.36 -8.85 -12.49
N TYR A 28 -9.52 -9.67 -13.13
CA TYR A 28 -8.09 -9.38 -13.30
C TYR A 28 -7.86 -8.06 -14.02
N ARG A 29 -8.62 -7.78 -15.09
CA ARG A 29 -8.54 -6.52 -15.82
C ARG A 29 -8.93 -5.32 -14.97
N MET A 30 -10.01 -5.43 -14.19
CA MET A 30 -10.44 -4.37 -13.28
C MET A 30 -9.38 -4.05 -12.23
N GLN A 31 -8.70 -5.07 -11.70
CA GLN A 31 -7.62 -4.91 -10.71
C GLN A 31 -6.34 -4.30 -11.30
N ASN A 32 -6.04 -4.60 -12.57
CA ASN A 32 -4.81 -4.16 -13.24
C ASN A 32 -5.03 -2.98 -14.20
N ASP A 33 -6.21 -2.34 -14.14
CA ASP A 33 -6.61 -1.22 -15.01
C ASP A 33 -6.46 -1.51 -16.53
N ILE A 34 -6.71 -2.76 -16.95
CA ILE A 34 -6.58 -3.17 -18.36
C ILE A 34 -7.93 -3.00 -19.08
N PRO A 35 -8.01 -2.18 -20.15
CA PRO A 35 -9.25 -1.98 -20.89
C PRO A 35 -9.79 -3.26 -21.52
N TYR A 36 -11.09 -3.52 -21.35
CA TYR A 36 -11.78 -4.64 -21.99
C TYR A 36 -11.65 -4.62 -23.52
N SER A 37 -11.62 -3.42 -24.11
CA SER A 37 -11.57 -3.17 -25.55
C SER A 37 -10.29 -3.62 -26.24
N TRP A 38 -9.22 -3.96 -25.51
CA TRP A 38 -7.97 -4.43 -26.11
C TRP A 38 -8.07 -5.81 -26.75
N GLY A 39 -8.91 -6.70 -26.20
CA GLY A 39 -8.99 -8.09 -26.64
C GLY A 39 -7.74 -8.91 -26.28
N THR A 40 -7.65 -10.10 -26.87
CA THR A 40 -6.48 -11.00 -26.74
C THR A 40 -6.06 -11.52 -28.11
N ALA A 41 -4.76 -11.70 -28.33
CA ALA A 41 -4.23 -12.31 -29.54
C ALA A 41 -4.17 -13.84 -29.42
N VAL A 42 -4.00 -14.53 -30.56
CA VAL A 42 -3.75 -15.98 -30.59
C VAL A 42 -2.44 -16.24 -31.33
N ASN A 43 -1.46 -16.81 -30.63
CA ASN A 43 -0.17 -17.18 -31.19
C ASN A 43 -0.21 -18.65 -31.61
N VAL A 44 0.06 -18.93 -32.90
CA VAL A 44 0.17 -20.29 -33.44
C VAL A 44 1.62 -20.50 -33.87
N GLN A 45 2.31 -21.43 -33.23
CA GLN A 45 3.74 -21.64 -33.37
C GLN A 45 4.05 -23.09 -33.73
N MET A 46 5.16 -23.31 -34.44
CA MET A 46 5.72 -24.65 -34.65
C MET A 46 6.18 -25.23 -33.30
N MET A 47 5.83 -26.50 -33.04
CA MET A 47 6.20 -27.18 -31.81
C MET A 47 7.70 -27.51 -31.76
N ALA A 48 8.28 -27.44 -30.56
CA ALA A 48 9.56 -28.04 -30.20
C ALA A 48 9.36 -28.92 -28.95
N PHE A 49 10.03 -30.06 -28.88
CA PHE A 49 9.76 -31.11 -27.90
C PHE A 49 10.91 -31.28 -26.90
N GLY A 50 10.68 -30.87 -25.64
CA GLY A 50 11.62 -31.07 -24.53
C GLY A 50 11.65 -32.48 -23.95
N ASN A 51 10.82 -33.39 -24.48
CA ASN A 51 10.54 -34.73 -23.95
C ASN A 51 10.91 -35.87 -24.92
N MET A 52 11.87 -35.65 -25.82
CA MET A 52 12.36 -36.69 -26.75
C MET A 52 13.47 -37.58 -26.16
N GLY A 53 13.80 -37.43 -24.87
CA GLY A 53 14.85 -38.19 -24.19
C GLY A 53 15.80 -37.32 -23.38
N GLU A 54 16.93 -37.90 -22.96
CA GLU A 54 17.90 -37.30 -22.04
C GLU A 54 18.71 -36.14 -22.62
N THR A 55 18.60 -35.86 -23.92
CA THR A 55 19.22 -34.71 -24.59
C THR A 55 18.25 -33.55 -24.82
N SER A 56 17.02 -33.69 -24.35
CA SER A 56 15.94 -32.71 -24.50
C SER A 56 15.48 -32.21 -23.13
N GLY A 57 14.95 -30.99 -23.09
CA GLY A 57 14.45 -30.39 -21.86
C GLY A 57 13.70 -29.08 -22.11
N THR A 58 13.21 -28.47 -21.05
CA THR A 58 12.50 -27.20 -21.10
C THR A 58 12.73 -26.42 -19.81
N GLY A 59 12.66 -25.10 -19.88
CA GLY A 59 12.91 -24.26 -18.72
C GLY A 59 12.40 -22.84 -18.87
N VAL A 60 12.43 -22.16 -17.73
CA VAL A 60 12.06 -20.75 -17.58
C VAL A 60 13.19 -20.06 -16.84
N ALA A 61 13.61 -18.89 -17.31
CA ALA A 61 14.65 -18.11 -16.66
C ALA A 61 14.45 -16.61 -16.78
N PHE A 62 15.05 -15.90 -15.83
CA PHE A 62 15.13 -14.46 -15.72
C PHE A 62 16.58 -14.03 -15.84
N THR A 63 16.87 -12.99 -16.61
CA THR A 63 18.26 -12.52 -16.81
C THR A 63 18.87 -11.92 -15.54
N ARG A 64 18.02 -11.41 -14.63
CA ARG A 64 18.35 -11.00 -13.26
C ARG A 64 17.37 -11.63 -12.27
N ASP A 65 17.72 -11.67 -11.00
CA ASP A 65 16.84 -12.21 -9.95
C ASP A 65 15.57 -11.34 -9.81
N PRO A 66 14.37 -11.89 -10.05
CA PRO A 66 13.12 -11.11 -9.99
C PRO A 66 12.67 -10.77 -8.57
N ALA A 67 13.27 -11.36 -7.53
CA ALA A 67 12.97 -11.11 -6.12
C ALA A 67 13.96 -10.10 -5.50
N THR A 68 15.25 -10.23 -5.79
CA THR A 68 16.31 -9.40 -5.19
C THR A 68 16.81 -8.28 -6.10
N GLY A 69 16.73 -8.48 -7.43
CA GLY A 69 17.32 -7.61 -8.44
C GLY A 69 18.80 -7.87 -8.74
N GLU A 70 19.41 -8.90 -8.13
CA GLU A 70 20.81 -9.25 -8.41
C GLU A 70 21.01 -9.62 -9.88
N LYS A 71 22.10 -9.11 -10.48
CA LYS A 71 22.51 -9.43 -11.86
C LYS A 71 23.07 -10.85 -11.96
N LYS A 72 22.17 -11.82 -11.89
CA LYS A 72 22.46 -13.25 -11.97
C LYS A 72 21.31 -13.93 -12.71
N LEU A 73 21.67 -14.77 -13.68
CA LEU A 73 20.71 -15.63 -14.37
C LEU A 73 20.04 -16.56 -13.35
N MET A 74 18.73 -16.41 -13.19
CA MET A 74 17.91 -17.15 -12.23
C MET A 74 16.84 -17.92 -13.00
N GLY A 75 16.65 -19.20 -12.70
CA GLY A 75 15.68 -19.99 -13.45
C GLY A 75 15.74 -21.45 -13.09
N GLU A 76 14.83 -22.20 -13.69
CA GLU A 76 14.62 -23.62 -13.45
C GLU A 76 14.42 -24.34 -14.79
N PHE A 77 14.91 -25.58 -14.89
CA PHE A 77 14.71 -26.43 -16.05
C PHE A 77 14.50 -27.89 -15.67
N LEU A 78 13.85 -28.63 -16.56
CA LEU A 78 13.65 -30.08 -16.45
C LEU A 78 14.16 -30.77 -17.72
N MET A 79 14.85 -31.89 -17.53
CA MET A 79 15.25 -32.79 -18.61
C MET A 79 14.12 -33.79 -18.90
N ASN A 80 13.95 -34.11 -20.18
CA ASN A 80 12.96 -35.03 -20.69
C ASN A 80 11.55 -34.70 -20.17
N ALA A 81 11.09 -33.48 -20.46
CA ALA A 81 9.88 -32.87 -19.91
C ALA A 81 9.28 -31.83 -20.87
N GLN A 82 8.01 -31.46 -20.67
CA GLN A 82 7.39 -30.31 -21.34
C GLN A 82 7.13 -29.17 -20.35
N GLY A 83 6.84 -27.97 -20.87
CA GLY A 83 6.63 -26.77 -20.06
C GLY A 83 5.56 -26.94 -18.98
N GLU A 84 4.53 -27.75 -19.26
CA GLU A 84 3.50 -28.11 -18.27
C GLU A 84 4.08 -28.75 -17.01
N ASP A 85 5.09 -29.63 -17.14
CA ASP A 85 5.74 -30.30 -16.01
C ASP A 85 6.49 -29.30 -15.11
N VAL A 86 7.05 -28.24 -15.70
CA VAL A 86 7.75 -27.17 -14.99
C VAL A 86 6.77 -26.33 -14.19
N VAL A 87 5.61 -26.01 -14.78
CA VAL A 87 4.58 -25.17 -14.14
C VAL A 87 3.81 -25.94 -13.05
N ALA A 88 3.48 -27.21 -13.32
CA ALA A 88 2.73 -28.06 -12.40
C ALA A 88 3.54 -28.50 -11.17
N GLY A 89 4.88 -28.42 -11.23
CA GLY A 89 5.74 -28.72 -10.09
C GLY A 89 5.67 -30.17 -9.59
N VAL A 90 5.18 -31.10 -10.41
CA VAL A 90 5.09 -32.53 -10.09
C VAL A 90 6.49 -33.16 -9.98
N ARG A 91 7.43 -32.67 -10.80
CA ARG A 91 8.85 -32.99 -10.73
C ARG A 91 9.59 -31.78 -10.20
N THR A 92 10.49 -31.98 -9.24
CA THR A 92 11.34 -30.92 -8.71
C THR A 92 12.25 -30.37 -9.81
N PRO A 93 12.11 -29.10 -10.21
CA PRO A 93 12.96 -28.52 -11.24
C PRO A 93 14.42 -28.38 -10.79
N MET A 94 15.34 -28.39 -11.75
CA MET A 94 16.76 -28.16 -11.49
C MET A 94 17.10 -26.67 -11.66
N PRO A 95 17.99 -26.10 -10.82
CA PRO A 95 18.48 -24.74 -11.04
C PRO A 95 19.17 -24.60 -12.39
N ILE A 96 18.91 -23.49 -13.10
CA ILE A 96 19.43 -23.23 -14.45
C ILE A 96 20.96 -23.39 -14.57
N GLN A 97 21.72 -23.16 -13.49
CA GLN A 97 23.17 -23.31 -13.49
C GLN A 97 23.63 -24.76 -13.72
N LYS A 98 22.82 -25.77 -13.34
CA LYS A 98 23.13 -27.18 -13.61
C LYS A 98 23.12 -27.50 -15.11
N MET A 99 22.49 -26.67 -15.94
CA MET A 99 22.52 -26.83 -17.39
C MET A 99 23.95 -26.72 -17.95
N ALA A 100 24.85 -25.99 -17.28
CA ALA A 100 26.26 -25.92 -17.64
C ALA A 100 26.97 -27.29 -17.53
N GLU A 101 26.52 -28.15 -16.62
CA GLU A 101 27.08 -29.49 -16.41
C GLU A 101 26.49 -30.50 -17.40
N VAL A 102 25.18 -30.43 -17.66
CA VAL A 102 24.45 -31.41 -18.47
C VAL A 102 24.53 -31.11 -19.97
N LEU A 103 24.44 -29.83 -20.36
CA LEU A 103 24.40 -29.36 -21.74
C LEU A 103 25.23 -28.07 -21.92
N PRO A 104 26.57 -28.12 -21.76
CA PRO A 104 27.44 -26.94 -21.71
C PRO A 104 27.35 -26.06 -22.97
N ALA A 105 27.30 -26.65 -24.16
CA ALA A 105 27.20 -25.91 -25.41
C ALA A 105 25.89 -25.12 -25.54
N VAL A 106 24.78 -25.75 -25.14
CA VAL A 106 23.44 -25.14 -25.14
C VAL A 106 23.37 -24.03 -24.09
N TYR A 107 23.98 -24.25 -22.91
CA TYR A 107 24.01 -23.26 -21.84
C TYR A 107 24.78 -21.99 -22.26
N LYS A 108 25.92 -22.16 -22.93
CA LYS A 108 26.68 -21.03 -23.47
C LYS A 108 25.85 -20.23 -24.49
N GLN A 109 25.19 -20.92 -25.43
CA GLN A 109 24.30 -20.28 -26.40
C GLN A 109 23.15 -19.54 -25.70
N PHE A 110 22.57 -20.14 -24.66
CA PHE A 110 21.50 -19.53 -23.88
C PHE A 110 21.96 -18.24 -23.18
N GLN A 111 23.15 -18.23 -22.59
CA GLN A 111 23.72 -17.02 -21.97
C GLN A 111 23.95 -15.89 -22.98
N GLU A 112 24.44 -16.20 -24.19
CA GLU A 112 24.62 -15.22 -25.26
C GLU A 112 23.28 -14.61 -25.70
N ILE A 113 22.22 -15.42 -25.79
CA ILE A 113 20.86 -14.96 -26.09
C ILE A 113 20.33 -14.08 -24.95
N CYS A 114 20.49 -14.49 -23.69
CA CYS A 114 20.07 -13.69 -22.53
C CYS A 114 20.67 -12.28 -22.56
N ASN A 115 21.98 -12.17 -22.82
CA ASN A 115 22.66 -10.88 -22.96
C ASN A 115 22.13 -10.08 -24.14
N THR A 116 21.84 -10.72 -25.27
CA THR A 116 21.29 -10.05 -26.46
C THR A 116 19.91 -9.48 -26.17
N LEU A 117 19.04 -10.25 -25.53
CA LEU A 117 17.68 -9.84 -25.20
C LEU A 117 17.67 -8.68 -24.19
N GLU A 118 18.46 -8.77 -23.12
CA GLU A 118 18.54 -7.71 -22.11
C GLU A 118 19.11 -6.40 -22.69
N ASN A 119 20.14 -6.48 -23.53
CA ASN A 119 20.68 -5.30 -24.22
C ASN A 119 19.69 -4.69 -25.22
N HIS A 120 18.92 -5.54 -25.92
CA HIS A 120 17.96 -5.08 -26.92
C HIS A 120 16.75 -4.40 -26.28
N TYR A 121 16.15 -5.05 -25.28
CA TYR A 121 14.96 -4.54 -24.60
C TYR A 121 15.27 -3.52 -23.50
N ARG A 122 16.54 -3.40 -23.10
CA ARG A 122 17.04 -2.48 -22.07
C ARG A 122 16.32 -2.67 -20.72
N ASP A 123 15.99 -3.93 -20.42
CA ASP A 123 15.30 -4.34 -19.20
C ASP A 123 15.50 -5.85 -18.93
N MET A 124 15.33 -6.28 -17.68
CA MET A 124 15.37 -7.69 -17.29
C MET A 124 14.29 -8.49 -18.01
N GLN A 125 14.70 -9.62 -18.59
CA GLN A 125 13.81 -10.48 -19.38
C GLN A 125 13.44 -11.75 -18.63
N ASP A 126 12.15 -12.09 -18.67
CA ASP A 126 11.57 -13.40 -18.37
C ASP A 126 11.45 -14.18 -19.69
N MET A 127 12.04 -15.38 -19.73
CA MET A 127 12.25 -16.14 -20.95
C MET A 127 11.84 -17.60 -20.75
N GLU A 128 11.17 -18.15 -21.76
CA GLU A 128 10.85 -19.57 -21.83
C GLU A 128 11.61 -20.20 -23.00
N PHE A 129 12.20 -21.37 -22.77
CA PHE A 129 13.00 -22.07 -23.76
C PHE A 129 12.77 -23.59 -23.73
N THR A 130 13.02 -24.22 -24.87
CA THR A 130 13.01 -25.67 -25.04
C THR A 130 14.28 -26.11 -25.73
N ILE A 131 14.78 -27.25 -25.32
CA ILE A 131 15.91 -27.95 -25.91
C ILE A 131 15.35 -29.22 -26.53
N GLU A 132 15.42 -29.34 -27.85
CA GLU A 132 15.04 -30.55 -28.59
C GLU A 132 16.31 -31.14 -29.19
N ASP A 133 16.70 -32.31 -28.71
CA ASP A 133 17.96 -33.00 -29.07
C ASP A 133 19.17 -32.07 -29.20
N LYS A 134 19.55 -31.44 -28.07
CA LYS A 134 20.65 -30.46 -27.96
C LYS A 134 20.50 -29.16 -28.78
N LYS A 135 19.37 -28.93 -29.45
CA LYS A 135 19.10 -27.67 -30.15
C LYS A 135 18.21 -26.76 -29.30
N LEU A 136 18.67 -25.55 -29.03
CA LEU A 136 17.95 -24.54 -28.27
C LEU A 136 16.90 -23.82 -29.13
N TYR A 137 15.71 -23.68 -28.59
CA TYR A 137 14.62 -22.87 -29.12
C TYR A 137 14.13 -21.91 -28.04
N MET A 138 14.10 -20.61 -28.36
CA MET A 138 13.47 -19.60 -27.53
C MET A 138 11.99 -19.53 -27.89
N LEU A 139 11.12 -19.71 -26.90
CA LEU A 139 9.67 -19.77 -27.11
C LEU A 139 9.00 -18.44 -26.81
N GLN A 140 9.40 -17.80 -25.70
CA GLN A 140 8.83 -16.54 -25.24
C GLN A 140 9.91 -15.68 -24.59
N THR A 141 9.77 -14.37 -24.74
CA THR A 141 10.49 -13.38 -23.93
C THR A 141 9.57 -12.21 -23.65
N ARG A 142 9.69 -11.63 -22.46
CA ARG A 142 8.97 -10.43 -22.04
C ARG A 142 9.75 -9.75 -20.92
N ASN A 143 9.48 -8.46 -20.69
CA ASN A 143 9.98 -7.78 -19.49
C ASN A 143 9.47 -8.54 -18.24
N GLY A 144 10.40 -8.99 -17.42
CA GLY A 144 10.08 -9.89 -16.33
C GLY A 144 9.31 -9.20 -15.21
N LYS A 145 8.24 -9.84 -14.74
CA LYS A 145 7.57 -9.41 -13.51
C LYS A 145 8.52 -9.61 -12.33
N ARG A 146 8.58 -8.61 -11.45
CA ARG A 146 9.58 -8.53 -10.39
C ARG A 146 9.01 -7.79 -9.19
N THR A 147 9.65 -7.97 -8.04
CA THR A 147 9.30 -7.25 -6.82
C THR A 147 9.72 -5.80 -6.93
N SER A 148 9.14 -4.92 -6.12
CA SER A 148 9.51 -3.49 -6.10
C SER A 148 10.97 -3.27 -5.73
N ARG A 149 11.51 -4.11 -4.83
CA ARG A 149 12.93 -4.09 -4.49
C ARG A 149 13.81 -4.43 -5.69
N ALA A 150 13.45 -5.48 -6.43
CA ALA A 150 14.15 -5.87 -7.64
C ALA A 150 14.01 -4.81 -8.74
N ALA A 151 12.83 -4.22 -8.92
CA ALA A 151 12.61 -3.16 -9.90
C ALA A 151 13.54 -1.96 -9.68
N ILE A 152 13.61 -1.46 -8.44
CA ILE A 152 14.49 -0.33 -8.09
C ILE A 152 15.96 -0.70 -8.32
N LYS A 153 16.39 -1.87 -7.84
CA LYS A 153 17.78 -2.31 -7.99
C LYS A 153 18.17 -2.47 -9.47
N ILE A 154 17.31 -3.13 -10.26
CA ILE A 154 17.56 -3.36 -11.68
C ILE A 154 17.60 -2.03 -12.43
N ALA A 155 16.64 -1.13 -12.21
CA ALA A 155 16.62 0.16 -12.88
C ALA A 155 17.89 0.99 -12.57
N LEU A 156 18.34 1.01 -11.32
CA LEU A 156 19.57 1.72 -10.93
C LEU A 156 20.84 1.04 -11.46
N ASP A 157 20.91 -0.29 -11.42
CA ASP A 157 22.03 -1.03 -12.00
C ASP A 157 22.10 -0.81 -13.53
N LEU A 158 20.96 -0.75 -14.23
CA LEU A 158 20.91 -0.44 -15.67
C LEU A 158 21.36 0.99 -16.00
N VAL A 159 21.11 1.95 -15.11
CA VAL A 159 21.65 3.31 -15.20
C VAL A 159 23.17 3.30 -15.01
N ASP A 160 23.66 2.58 -13.99
CA ASP A 160 25.09 2.46 -13.68
C ASP A 160 25.86 1.75 -14.81
N GLU A 161 25.21 0.81 -15.49
CA GLU A 161 25.72 0.11 -16.66
C GLU A 161 25.64 0.94 -17.96
N GLY A 162 25.06 2.14 -17.90
CA GLY A 162 24.87 3.03 -19.06
C GLY A 162 23.85 2.50 -20.07
N MET A 163 23.03 1.52 -19.70
CA MET A 163 22.00 0.97 -20.58
C MET A 163 20.80 1.88 -20.68
N ILE A 164 20.42 2.58 -19.61
CA ILE A 164 19.28 3.51 -19.56
C ILE A 164 19.62 4.83 -18.88
N THR A 165 18.84 5.86 -19.15
CA THR A 165 18.92 7.17 -18.49
C THR A 165 18.21 7.17 -17.13
N GLU A 166 18.51 8.15 -16.28
CA GLU A 166 17.83 8.30 -14.98
C GLU A 166 16.30 8.50 -15.14
N GLN A 167 15.86 9.21 -16.18
CA GLN A 167 14.44 9.41 -16.46
C GLN A 167 13.77 8.11 -16.94
N GLU A 168 14.43 7.33 -17.79
CA GLU A 168 13.93 6.01 -18.20
C GLU A 168 13.79 5.07 -17.00
N ALA A 169 14.76 5.08 -16.07
CA ALA A 169 14.70 4.29 -14.84
C ALA A 169 13.49 4.65 -13.95
N LEU A 170 13.16 5.94 -13.82
CA LEU A 170 11.97 6.38 -13.10
C LEU A 170 10.68 5.89 -13.76
N MET A 171 10.62 5.88 -15.10
CA MET A 171 9.44 5.44 -15.86
C MET A 171 9.26 3.92 -15.90
N GLN A 172 10.31 3.13 -15.63
CA GLN A 172 10.23 1.67 -15.57
C GLN A 172 9.63 1.15 -14.25
N ILE A 173 9.57 1.99 -13.21
CA ILE A 173 9.08 1.60 -11.88
C ILE A 173 7.60 1.97 -11.78
N ASP A 174 6.75 0.98 -11.51
CA ASP A 174 5.34 1.23 -11.21
C ASP A 174 5.23 1.90 -9.82
N PRO A 175 4.70 3.12 -9.72
CA PRO A 175 4.55 3.81 -8.44
C PRO A 175 3.70 3.02 -7.44
N LYS A 176 2.65 2.32 -7.89
CA LYS A 176 1.78 1.52 -7.00
C LYS A 176 2.56 0.41 -6.29
N SER A 177 3.59 -0.12 -6.95
CA SER A 177 4.42 -1.18 -6.39
C SER A 177 5.26 -0.70 -5.18
N LEU A 178 5.53 0.61 -5.04
CA LEU A 178 6.35 1.15 -3.96
C LEU A 178 5.69 1.00 -2.58
N ASP A 179 4.36 0.91 -2.51
CA ASP A 179 3.61 0.69 -1.27
C ASP A 179 4.06 -0.59 -0.56
N SER A 180 4.41 -1.63 -1.32
CA SER A 180 4.91 -2.89 -0.76
C SER A 180 6.22 -2.75 0.01
N LEU A 181 7.05 -1.77 -0.33
CA LEU A 181 8.30 -1.48 0.36
C LEU A 181 8.07 -0.75 1.69
N LEU A 182 6.89 -0.14 1.85
CA LEU A 182 6.45 0.50 3.09
C LEU A 182 5.73 -0.50 4.02
N HIS A 183 5.48 -1.73 3.57
CA HIS A 183 4.89 -2.76 4.42
C HIS A 183 5.82 -3.13 5.58
N PRO A 184 5.26 -3.43 6.77
CA PRO A 184 6.04 -3.80 7.93
C PRO A 184 6.95 -5.01 7.64
N GLN A 185 8.20 -4.94 8.10
CA GLN A 185 9.14 -6.07 8.10
C GLN A 185 9.16 -6.72 9.49
N PHE A 186 9.63 -7.96 9.63
CA PHE A 186 9.77 -8.54 10.97
C PHE A 186 10.79 -7.76 11.81
N ASP A 187 10.50 -7.58 13.10
CA ASP A 187 11.45 -7.05 14.07
C ASP A 187 12.65 -8.00 14.15
N ALA A 188 13.86 -7.49 13.93
CA ALA A 188 15.06 -8.33 13.88
C ALA A 188 15.34 -9.08 15.20
N THR A 189 14.91 -8.55 16.34
CA THR A 189 15.07 -9.18 17.65
C THR A 189 14.02 -10.27 17.85
N ALA A 190 12.76 -9.97 17.51
CA ALA A 190 11.68 -10.95 17.54
C ALA A 190 11.95 -12.12 16.57
N LEU A 191 12.44 -11.83 15.37
CA LEU A 191 12.77 -12.84 14.36
C LEU A 191 13.95 -13.73 14.79
N LYS A 192 14.96 -13.18 15.48
CA LYS A 192 16.08 -13.98 16.04
C LYS A 192 15.64 -14.92 17.17
N ASN A 193 14.66 -14.50 17.97
CA ASN A 193 14.13 -15.30 19.07
C ASN A 193 13.09 -16.33 18.61
N ALA A 194 12.44 -16.09 17.47
CA ALA A 194 11.50 -17.02 16.87
C ALA A 194 12.23 -18.22 16.25
N LYS A 195 11.79 -19.43 16.61
CA LYS A 195 12.30 -20.66 15.98
C LYS A 195 11.47 -20.97 14.74
N PRO A 196 12.08 -21.07 13.54
CA PRO A 196 11.34 -21.47 12.35
C PRO A 196 10.84 -22.90 12.51
N ILE A 197 9.58 -23.13 12.21
CA ILE A 197 8.96 -24.46 12.23
C ILE A 197 9.24 -25.24 10.95
N ALA A 198 9.49 -24.55 9.84
CA ALA A 198 9.91 -25.12 8.57
C ALA A 198 10.56 -24.05 7.68
N GLN A 199 11.15 -24.50 6.57
CA GLN A 199 11.70 -23.64 5.54
C GLN A 199 11.38 -24.22 4.16
N ALA A 200 10.98 -23.36 3.23
CA ALA A 200 10.73 -23.70 1.83
C ALA A 200 11.25 -22.59 0.91
N LEU A 201 10.72 -22.48 -0.32
CA LEU A 201 11.20 -21.51 -1.31
C LEU A 201 10.67 -20.11 -0.99
N ALA A 202 11.58 -19.13 -0.99
CA ALA A 202 11.30 -17.70 -0.81
C ALA A 202 10.71 -17.10 -2.10
N ALA A 203 9.45 -17.41 -2.39
CA ALA A 203 8.81 -17.13 -3.66
C ALA A 203 8.54 -15.64 -3.90
N SER A 204 8.07 -14.93 -2.87
CA SER A 204 7.82 -13.48 -2.91
C SER A 204 8.18 -12.85 -1.56
N PRO A 205 9.04 -11.82 -1.53
CA PRO A 205 9.52 -11.21 -0.29
C PRO A 205 8.39 -10.53 0.47
N GLY A 206 8.60 -10.39 1.79
CA GLY A 206 7.66 -9.74 2.69
C GLY A 206 7.57 -10.45 4.03
N ALA A 207 6.97 -9.77 5.01
CA ALA A 207 6.64 -10.33 6.31
C ALA A 207 5.12 -10.39 6.44
N ALA A 208 4.57 -11.60 6.51
CA ALA A 208 3.14 -11.80 6.71
C ALA A 208 2.88 -12.43 8.06
N CYS A 209 1.87 -11.94 8.77
CA CYS A 209 1.38 -12.56 9.99
C CYS A 209 -0.15 -12.51 10.01
N GLY A 210 -0.78 -13.61 10.40
CA GLY A 210 -2.23 -13.70 10.42
C GLY A 210 -2.75 -15.09 10.79
N LYS A 211 -4.05 -15.24 10.74
CA LYS A 211 -4.74 -16.51 10.99
C LYS A 211 -4.79 -17.37 9.74
N ILE A 212 -4.62 -18.67 9.88
CA ILE A 212 -4.65 -19.62 8.77
C ILE A 212 -6.06 -19.73 8.19
N VAL A 213 -6.16 -19.68 6.85
CA VAL A 213 -7.35 -20.03 6.05
C VAL A 213 -6.95 -20.98 4.91
N PHE A 214 -7.89 -21.84 4.51
CA PHE A 214 -7.63 -22.94 3.57
C PHE A 214 -8.26 -22.76 2.19
N THR A 215 -9.18 -21.79 2.04
CA THR A 215 -9.88 -21.49 0.79
C THR A 215 -9.74 -20.02 0.43
N ALA A 216 -9.86 -19.70 -0.86
CA ALA A 216 -9.82 -18.33 -1.33
C ALA A 216 -11.03 -17.54 -0.82
N GLU A 217 -12.21 -18.17 -0.75
CA GLU A 217 -13.46 -17.57 -0.26
C GLU A 217 -13.33 -17.14 1.21
N ASP A 218 -12.76 -17.99 2.06
CA ASP A 218 -12.54 -17.67 3.48
C ASP A 218 -11.55 -16.49 3.62
N ALA A 219 -10.53 -16.43 2.75
CA ALA A 219 -9.58 -15.32 2.71
C ALA A 219 -10.27 -14.00 2.30
N ILE A 220 -11.21 -14.05 1.35
CA ILE A 220 -11.99 -12.89 0.89
C ILE A 220 -12.91 -12.38 2.00
N GLU A 221 -13.69 -13.27 2.60
CA GLU A 221 -14.67 -12.90 3.63
C GLU A 221 -13.97 -12.26 4.84
N ARG A 222 -12.93 -12.93 5.36
CA ARG A 222 -12.20 -12.45 6.55
C ARG A 222 -11.32 -11.24 6.24
N GLY A 223 -10.69 -11.21 5.07
CA GLY A 223 -9.89 -10.06 4.64
C GLY A 223 -10.73 -8.80 4.44
N LYS A 224 -11.95 -8.91 3.87
CA LYS A 224 -12.91 -7.79 3.78
C LYS A 224 -13.33 -7.27 5.16
N ASN A 225 -13.38 -8.14 6.16
CA ASN A 225 -13.61 -7.77 7.57
C ASN A 225 -12.36 -7.24 8.30
N LYS A 226 -11.27 -6.95 7.57
CA LYS A 226 -9.98 -6.46 8.08
C LYS A 226 -9.26 -7.41 9.04
N GLU A 227 -9.61 -8.70 9.02
CA GLU A 227 -8.82 -9.73 9.70
C GLU A 227 -7.57 -10.07 8.88
N LYS A 228 -6.43 -10.18 9.57
CA LYS A 228 -5.19 -10.62 8.94
C LYS A 228 -5.21 -12.12 8.75
N VAL A 229 -5.15 -12.59 7.51
CA VAL A 229 -5.21 -14.02 7.17
C VAL A 229 -4.02 -14.49 6.33
N ILE A 230 -3.66 -15.76 6.48
CA ILE A 230 -2.63 -16.46 5.70
C ILE A 230 -3.31 -17.58 4.92
N LEU A 231 -3.26 -17.51 3.59
CA LEU A 231 -3.85 -18.52 2.71
C LEU A 231 -2.89 -19.70 2.56
N VAL A 232 -3.31 -20.88 3.00
CA VAL A 232 -2.53 -22.13 2.89
C VAL A 232 -3.23 -23.05 1.89
N ARG A 233 -2.55 -23.43 0.81
CA ARG A 233 -3.09 -24.28 -0.27
C ARG A 233 -2.12 -25.39 -0.66
N LEU A 234 -2.61 -26.48 -1.25
CA LEU A 234 -1.73 -27.47 -1.89
C LEU A 234 -0.91 -26.81 -3.01
N GLU A 235 -1.62 -26.16 -3.93
CA GLU A 235 -1.13 -25.30 -5.00
C GLU A 235 -2.21 -24.24 -5.26
N THR A 236 -1.84 -23.09 -5.82
CA THR A 236 -2.82 -22.07 -6.24
C THR A 236 -3.13 -22.21 -7.71
N SER A 237 -4.35 -21.87 -8.08
CA SER A 237 -4.84 -21.76 -9.44
C SER A 237 -5.29 -20.32 -9.75
N PRO A 238 -5.60 -19.99 -11.01
CA PRO A 238 -6.19 -18.69 -11.36
C PRO A 238 -7.51 -18.35 -10.64
N GLU A 239 -8.18 -19.33 -10.03
CA GLU A 239 -9.42 -19.12 -9.26
C GLU A 239 -9.11 -18.52 -7.87
N ASP A 240 -7.91 -18.72 -7.36
CA ASP A 240 -7.51 -18.26 -6.02
C ASP A 240 -7.05 -16.77 -6.00
N ILE A 241 -7.01 -16.08 -7.15
CA ILE A 241 -6.43 -14.72 -7.30
C ILE A 241 -7.07 -13.70 -6.35
N GLU A 242 -8.40 -13.70 -6.21
CA GLU A 242 -9.09 -12.76 -5.32
C GLU A 242 -8.74 -13.04 -3.85
N GLY A 243 -8.69 -14.31 -3.44
CA GLY A 243 -8.29 -14.69 -2.08
C GLY A 243 -6.82 -14.37 -1.76
N MET A 244 -5.92 -14.55 -2.73
CA MET A 244 -4.51 -14.18 -2.58
C MET A 244 -4.31 -12.68 -2.35
N HIS A 245 -5.17 -11.84 -2.94
CA HIS A 245 -5.11 -10.39 -2.76
C HIS A 245 -5.52 -9.96 -1.34
N TYR A 246 -6.53 -10.59 -0.77
CA TYR A 246 -7.00 -10.27 0.59
C TYR A 246 -6.16 -10.92 1.70
N ALA A 247 -5.32 -11.91 1.38
CA ALA A 247 -4.41 -12.54 2.32
C ALA A 247 -3.15 -11.68 2.58
N GLN A 248 -2.68 -11.67 3.83
CA GLN A 248 -1.39 -11.07 4.18
C GLN A 248 -0.21 -11.84 3.59
N GLY A 249 -0.38 -13.15 3.40
CA GLY A 249 0.62 -14.01 2.80
C GLY A 249 0.05 -15.33 2.31
N VAL A 250 0.80 -16.00 1.43
CA VAL A 250 0.41 -17.27 0.79
C VAL A 250 1.46 -18.33 1.06
N LEU A 251 1.04 -19.50 1.55
CA LEU A 251 1.87 -20.68 1.77
C LEU A 251 1.37 -21.83 0.89
N THR A 252 2.25 -22.42 0.09
CA THR A 252 1.91 -23.58 -0.75
C THR A 252 2.77 -24.81 -0.45
N VAL A 253 2.16 -25.99 -0.56
CA VAL A 253 2.83 -27.29 -0.37
C VAL A 253 3.69 -27.64 -1.59
N ARG A 254 3.18 -27.37 -2.79
CA ARG A 254 3.84 -27.62 -4.08
C ARG A 254 4.14 -26.32 -4.80
N GLY A 255 5.03 -26.40 -5.80
CA GLY A 255 5.36 -25.28 -6.69
C GLY A 255 6.74 -24.65 -6.43
N GLY A 256 7.48 -24.46 -7.53
CA GLY A 256 8.79 -23.80 -7.55
C GLY A 256 8.74 -22.27 -7.52
N MET A 257 9.88 -21.62 -7.74
CA MET A 257 9.99 -20.16 -7.80
C MET A 257 9.19 -19.54 -8.96
N THR A 258 8.84 -20.35 -9.96
CA THR A 258 8.06 -19.99 -11.16
C THR A 258 6.61 -20.49 -11.12
N SER A 259 6.18 -21.08 -10.01
CA SER A 259 4.79 -21.54 -9.83
C SER A 259 3.78 -20.39 -9.89
N HIS A 260 2.51 -20.73 -10.13
CA HIS A 260 1.41 -19.76 -10.17
C HIS A 260 1.40 -18.86 -8.93
N ALA A 261 1.48 -19.46 -7.73
CA ALA A 261 1.50 -18.73 -6.47
C ALA A 261 2.64 -17.71 -6.42
N ALA A 262 3.84 -18.14 -6.80
CA ALA A 262 5.04 -17.33 -6.77
C ALA A 262 4.98 -16.13 -7.74
N VAL A 263 4.53 -16.37 -8.98
CA VAL A 263 4.45 -15.32 -10.01
C VAL A 263 3.37 -14.29 -9.67
N VAL A 264 2.19 -14.75 -9.22
CA VAL A 264 1.08 -13.87 -8.85
C VAL A 264 1.40 -13.06 -7.60
N ALA A 265 1.92 -13.71 -6.55
CA ALA A 265 2.27 -13.04 -5.31
C ALA A 265 3.35 -11.96 -5.52
N ARG A 266 4.36 -12.21 -6.37
CA ARG A 266 5.34 -11.18 -6.73
C ARG A 266 4.72 -9.99 -7.46
N GLY A 267 3.79 -10.25 -8.39
CA GLY A 267 3.06 -9.20 -9.10
C GLY A 267 2.18 -8.35 -8.17
N MET A 268 1.65 -8.95 -7.10
CA MET A 268 0.83 -8.26 -6.10
C MET A 268 1.64 -7.64 -4.95
N GLY A 269 2.93 -7.98 -4.81
CA GLY A 269 3.73 -7.62 -3.64
C GLY A 269 3.34 -8.37 -2.36
N THR A 270 2.59 -9.47 -2.46
CA THR A 270 2.17 -10.29 -1.32
C THR A 270 3.30 -11.25 -0.92
N CYS A 271 3.53 -11.41 0.38
CA CYS A 271 4.51 -12.37 0.90
C CYS A 271 4.12 -13.80 0.51
N CYS A 272 5.04 -14.57 -0.08
CA CYS A 272 4.77 -15.94 -0.47
C CYS A 272 5.94 -16.87 -0.17
N VAL A 273 5.61 -18.01 0.44
CA VAL A 273 6.51 -19.15 0.65
C VAL A 273 5.92 -20.34 -0.12
N SER A 274 6.66 -20.91 -1.06
CA SER A 274 6.16 -22.00 -1.92
C SER A 274 6.96 -23.30 -1.79
N GLY A 275 6.32 -24.41 -2.18
CA GLY A 275 7.00 -25.72 -2.23
C GLY A 275 7.35 -26.31 -0.86
N CYS A 276 6.56 -26.04 0.18
CA CYS A 276 6.77 -26.65 1.50
C CYS A 276 6.25 -28.10 1.53
N GLY A 277 7.00 -29.03 0.92
CA GLY A 277 6.61 -30.44 0.77
C GLY A 277 6.47 -31.22 2.08
N ASP A 278 6.97 -30.68 3.20
CA ASP A 278 6.80 -31.26 4.54
C ASP A 278 5.35 -31.14 5.08
N ILE A 279 4.54 -30.28 4.47
CA ILE A 279 3.15 -30.09 4.84
C ILE A 279 2.31 -31.27 4.35
N LYS A 280 1.65 -31.95 5.31
CA LYS A 280 0.58 -32.92 5.02
C LYS A 280 -0.77 -32.23 5.17
N MET A 281 -1.33 -31.82 4.03
CA MET A 281 -2.59 -31.09 3.94
C MET A 281 -3.81 -32.00 4.17
N ASN A 282 -4.82 -31.50 4.87
CA ASN A 282 -6.14 -32.12 5.01
C ASN A 282 -7.21 -31.04 4.83
N GLU A 283 -7.57 -30.78 3.56
CA GLU A 283 -8.50 -29.72 3.17
C GLU A 283 -9.91 -29.95 3.71
N GLU A 284 -10.39 -31.20 3.71
CA GLU A 284 -11.73 -31.56 4.22
C GLU A 284 -11.92 -31.16 5.69
N ASN A 285 -10.88 -31.32 6.50
CA ASN A 285 -10.93 -31.00 7.93
C ASN A 285 -10.36 -29.60 8.22
N LYS A 286 -9.99 -28.82 7.20
CA LYS A 286 -9.32 -27.51 7.32
C LYS A 286 -8.15 -27.54 8.32
N THR A 287 -7.26 -28.51 8.14
CA THR A 287 -6.04 -28.66 8.95
C THR A 287 -4.85 -29.03 8.09
N PHE A 288 -3.64 -28.73 8.57
CA PHE A 288 -2.42 -29.30 8.01
C PHE A 288 -1.47 -29.78 9.11
N LYS A 289 -0.64 -30.77 8.80
CA LYS A 289 0.42 -31.25 9.69
C LYS A 289 1.79 -30.86 9.18
N LEU A 290 2.61 -30.33 10.06
CA LEU A 290 4.00 -29.98 9.79
C LEU A 290 4.87 -30.48 10.95
N PHE A 291 5.84 -31.34 10.66
CA PHE A 291 6.73 -32.00 11.64
C PHE A 291 6.01 -32.55 12.90
N GLY A 292 4.85 -33.19 12.71
CA GLY A 292 4.10 -33.85 13.79
C GLY A 292 3.12 -32.96 14.55
N LYS A 293 3.13 -31.64 14.34
CA LYS A 293 2.14 -30.70 14.90
C LYS A 293 1.01 -30.45 13.92
N THR A 294 -0.21 -30.34 14.42
CA THR A 294 -1.42 -30.07 13.61
C THR A 294 -1.82 -28.62 13.79
N TYR A 295 -1.93 -27.89 12.69
CA TYR A 295 -2.43 -26.52 12.62
C TYR A 295 -3.84 -26.53 12.03
N LYS A 296 -4.71 -25.70 12.60
CA LYS A 296 -6.12 -25.60 12.26
C LYS A 296 -6.44 -24.23 11.68
N GLU A 297 -7.60 -24.14 11.05
CA GLU A 297 -8.12 -22.86 10.62
C GLU A 297 -8.27 -21.91 11.81
N GLY A 298 -7.82 -20.67 11.65
CA GLY A 298 -7.81 -19.67 12.73
C GLY A 298 -6.52 -19.63 13.56
N ASP A 299 -5.66 -20.64 13.49
CA ASP A 299 -4.38 -20.63 14.19
C ASP A 299 -3.45 -19.55 13.60
N GLU A 300 -2.60 -18.99 14.44
CA GLU A 300 -1.69 -17.91 14.07
C GLU A 300 -0.42 -18.45 13.39
N LEU A 301 -0.07 -17.86 12.25
CA LEU A 301 1.10 -18.20 11.46
C LEU A 301 1.80 -16.94 10.97
N SER A 302 3.14 -16.98 10.94
CA SER A 302 3.96 -15.95 10.33
C SER A 302 4.84 -16.52 9.23
N LEU A 303 4.93 -15.82 8.11
CA LEU A 303 5.73 -16.18 6.93
C LEU A 303 6.77 -15.11 6.66
N ASP A 304 8.02 -15.53 6.48
CA ASP A 304 9.09 -14.72 5.93
C ASP A 304 9.33 -15.12 4.48
N GLY A 305 8.69 -14.41 3.57
CA GLY A 305 8.80 -14.62 2.13
C GLY A 305 10.18 -14.26 1.56
N SER A 306 11.06 -13.63 2.35
CA SER A 306 12.42 -13.28 1.93
C SER A 306 13.41 -14.41 2.21
N THR A 307 13.20 -15.18 3.29
CA THR A 307 14.06 -16.32 3.65
C THR A 307 13.41 -17.68 3.42
N GLY A 308 12.11 -17.70 3.10
CA GLY A 308 11.31 -18.91 2.94
C GLY A 308 10.97 -19.59 4.27
N LYS A 309 11.19 -18.92 5.40
CA LYS A 309 10.96 -19.49 6.73
C LYS A 309 9.51 -19.32 7.18
N ILE A 310 9.02 -20.35 7.85
CA ILE A 310 7.67 -20.42 8.38
C ILE A 310 7.79 -20.45 9.90
N TYR A 311 6.99 -19.65 10.59
CA TYR A 311 7.01 -19.52 12.04
C TYR A 311 5.63 -19.71 12.64
N GLU A 312 5.60 -20.33 13.81
CA GLU A 312 4.39 -20.43 14.61
C GLU A 312 4.11 -19.11 15.35
N GLY A 313 2.84 -18.70 15.40
CA GLY A 313 2.39 -17.51 16.10
C GLY A 313 2.62 -16.21 15.31
N ILE A 314 2.28 -15.09 15.94
CA ILE A 314 2.48 -13.75 15.37
C ILE A 314 3.85 -13.19 15.77
N ILE A 315 4.74 -13.04 14.79
CA ILE A 315 6.01 -12.31 14.98
C ILE A 315 5.73 -10.81 14.85
N LYS A 316 6.27 -10.04 15.79
CA LYS A 316 6.18 -8.57 15.77
C LYS A 316 6.85 -8.01 14.52
N THR A 317 6.19 -7.05 13.89
CA THR A 317 6.73 -6.30 12.75
C THR A 317 7.12 -4.88 13.15
N VAL A 318 8.07 -4.31 12.41
CA VAL A 318 8.54 -2.93 12.49
C VAL A 318 8.30 -2.23 11.14
N PRO A 319 8.10 -0.90 11.12
CA PRO A 319 8.05 -0.14 9.87
C PRO A 319 9.31 -0.37 9.03
N ALA A 320 9.17 -0.43 7.71
CA ALA A 320 10.31 -0.59 6.81
C ALA A 320 11.24 0.62 6.87
N SER A 321 12.56 0.38 6.72
CA SER A 321 13.54 1.46 6.57
C SER A 321 13.45 2.04 5.15
N THR A 322 13.29 3.36 5.05
CA THR A 322 13.09 4.10 3.79
C THR A 322 14.26 5.00 3.41
N LYS A 323 15.35 5.03 4.18
CA LYS A 323 16.44 6.00 3.99
C LYS A 323 17.73 5.43 3.37
N ASP A 324 17.89 4.10 3.34
CA ASP A 324 19.16 3.49 2.96
C ASP A 324 19.10 2.69 1.65
N GLY A 325 20.22 2.69 0.93
CA GLY A 325 20.45 1.86 -0.25
C GLY A 325 19.74 2.33 -1.52
N TYR A 326 19.28 1.37 -2.32
CA TYR A 326 18.69 1.61 -3.64
C TYR A 326 17.40 2.45 -3.59
N PHE A 327 16.59 2.31 -2.53
CA PHE A 327 15.34 3.08 -2.38
C PHE A 327 15.61 4.59 -2.20
N GLY A 328 16.54 4.97 -1.33
CA GLY A 328 16.90 6.38 -1.14
C GLY A 328 17.44 7.02 -2.43
N ARG A 329 18.21 6.26 -3.22
CA ARG A 329 18.75 6.74 -4.50
C ARG A 329 17.67 6.99 -5.54
N ILE A 330 16.67 6.11 -5.67
CA ILE A 330 15.57 6.34 -6.62
C ILE A 330 14.66 7.48 -6.15
N MET A 331 14.42 7.64 -4.84
CA MET A 331 13.68 8.78 -4.31
C MET A 331 14.41 10.10 -4.56
N ALA A 332 15.75 10.13 -4.42
CA ALA A 332 16.54 11.31 -4.77
C ALA A 332 16.46 11.66 -6.28
N LEU A 333 16.41 10.65 -7.16
CA LEU A 333 16.16 10.88 -8.59
C LEU A 333 14.74 11.42 -8.83
N ALA A 334 13.74 10.87 -8.16
CA ALA A 334 12.37 11.36 -8.25
C ALA A 334 12.29 12.82 -7.79
N ASP A 335 12.92 13.17 -6.67
CA ASP A 335 13.01 14.54 -6.16
C ASP A 335 13.77 15.49 -7.08
N LYS A 336 14.78 15.00 -7.82
CA LYS A 336 15.53 15.79 -8.80
C LYS A 336 14.67 16.19 -10.01
N TYR A 337 13.78 15.31 -10.47
CA TYR A 337 12.98 15.53 -11.69
C TYR A 337 11.53 15.94 -11.43
N LYS A 338 11.04 15.87 -10.18
CA LYS A 338 9.67 16.30 -9.87
C LYS A 338 9.49 17.80 -10.11
N SER A 339 8.34 18.16 -10.67
CA SER A 339 7.88 19.55 -10.79
C SER A 339 6.88 19.94 -9.71
N LEU A 340 6.16 18.95 -9.16
CA LEU A 340 5.16 19.13 -8.11
C LEU A 340 5.81 18.98 -6.74
N SER A 341 5.42 19.86 -5.81
CA SER A 341 5.76 19.69 -4.40
C SER A 341 4.88 18.60 -3.77
N ASN A 342 5.48 17.74 -2.95
CA ASN A 342 4.76 16.68 -2.26
C ASN A 342 4.52 17.06 -0.79
N ARG A 343 3.29 17.49 -0.50
CA ARG A 343 2.83 17.75 0.88
C ARG A 343 1.96 16.59 1.37
N THR A 344 1.89 16.41 2.68
CA THR A 344 1.09 15.35 3.30
C THR A 344 -0.24 15.86 3.85
N ASN A 345 -1.19 14.95 4.07
CA ASN A 345 -2.33 15.19 4.95
C ASN A 345 -1.97 14.61 6.32
N ALA A 346 -1.80 15.46 7.33
CA ALA A 346 -1.46 15.04 8.67
C ALA A 346 -2.12 15.97 9.68
N ASP A 347 -2.77 15.36 10.66
CA ASP A 347 -3.55 16.08 11.67
C ASP A 347 -2.84 16.04 13.04
N THR A 348 -1.94 15.06 13.25
CA THR A 348 -1.20 14.88 14.51
C THR A 348 0.30 15.14 14.34
N PRO A 349 1.01 15.55 15.41
CA PRO A 349 2.47 15.73 15.36
C PRO A 349 3.23 14.45 15.00
N LYS A 350 2.71 13.29 15.41
CA LYS A 350 3.31 11.98 15.09
C LYS A 350 3.28 11.71 13.59
N ASP A 351 2.13 11.94 12.97
CA ASP A 351 1.95 11.73 11.52
C ASP A 351 2.76 12.74 10.72
N ALA A 352 2.81 13.99 11.17
CA ALA A 352 3.62 15.04 10.55
C ALA A 352 5.12 14.69 10.56
N LYS A 353 5.63 14.20 11.70
CA LYS A 353 7.02 13.76 11.82
C LYS A 353 7.32 12.57 10.90
N GLN A 354 6.44 11.58 10.87
CA GLN A 354 6.59 10.42 9.99
C GLN A 354 6.58 10.83 8.50
N ALA A 355 5.65 11.71 8.11
CA ALA A 355 5.60 12.19 6.74
C ALA A 355 6.85 12.97 6.34
N LYS A 356 7.39 13.80 7.24
CA LYS A 356 8.67 14.49 7.03
C LYS A 356 9.82 13.50 6.87
N GLU A 357 9.83 12.41 7.64
CA GLU A 357 10.84 11.35 7.48
C GLU A 357 10.78 10.66 6.11
N PHE A 358 9.62 10.63 5.46
CA PHE A 358 9.43 10.15 4.09
C PHE A 358 9.67 11.21 3.00
N GLY A 359 10.06 12.44 3.37
CA GLY A 359 10.36 13.52 2.42
C GLY A 359 9.19 14.46 2.11
N ALA A 360 8.12 14.46 2.91
CA ALA A 360 7.05 15.44 2.75
C ALA A 360 7.58 16.87 2.98
N GLU A 361 7.28 17.76 2.04
CA GLU A 361 7.75 19.16 2.00
C GLU A 361 6.83 20.11 2.79
N GLY A 362 5.92 19.54 3.60
CA GLY A 362 4.96 20.27 4.42
C GLY A 362 3.62 19.54 4.53
N ILE A 363 2.65 20.17 5.20
CA ILE A 363 1.28 19.65 5.33
C ILE A 363 0.37 20.42 4.39
N GLY A 364 -0.24 19.73 3.42
CA GLY A 364 -1.21 20.29 2.48
C GLY A 364 -2.62 20.37 3.07
N LEU A 365 -2.91 19.56 4.09
CA LEU A 365 -4.18 19.58 4.81
C LEU A 365 -3.99 19.03 6.24
N CYS A 366 -4.18 19.91 7.22
CA CYS A 366 -4.40 19.56 8.63
C CYS A 366 -5.87 19.79 8.94
N ARG A 367 -6.59 18.75 9.30
CA ARG A 367 -8.01 18.77 9.69
C ARG A 367 -8.13 19.09 11.16
N THR A 368 -8.76 20.22 11.49
CA THR A 368 -8.89 20.65 12.89
C THR A 368 -9.96 19.89 13.65
N GLU A 369 -10.90 19.25 12.95
CA GLU A 369 -11.97 18.42 13.51
C GLU A 369 -11.47 17.38 14.52
N HIS A 370 -10.43 16.65 14.16
CA HIS A 370 -9.86 15.60 14.99
C HIS A 370 -9.29 16.14 16.31
N MET A 371 -8.92 17.42 16.35
CA MET A 371 -8.45 18.10 17.55
C MET A 371 -9.59 18.48 18.51
N PHE A 372 -10.86 18.30 18.13
CA PHE A 372 -12.03 18.52 18.98
C PHE A 372 -12.66 17.23 19.52
N PHE A 373 -12.40 16.09 18.90
CA PHE A 373 -13.00 14.80 19.27
C PHE A 373 -12.34 14.11 20.47
N GLU A 374 -11.21 14.61 20.96
CA GLU A 374 -10.57 14.00 22.14
C GLU A 374 -11.47 14.12 23.39
N PRO A 375 -11.51 13.09 24.27
CA PRO A 375 -12.44 13.04 25.40
C PRO A 375 -12.38 14.23 26.36
N ASP A 376 -11.22 14.88 26.48
CA ASP A 376 -10.99 16.07 27.31
C ASP A 376 -11.46 17.37 26.64
N ARG A 377 -11.82 17.34 25.36
CA ARG A 377 -12.18 18.52 24.54
C ARG A 377 -13.62 18.50 24.08
N ILE A 378 -14.18 17.30 23.94
CA ILE A 378 -15.56 17.10 23.49
C ILE A 378 -16.57 17.80 24.41
N GLU A 379 -16.26 17.94 25.70
CA GLU A 379 -17.13 18.65 26.65
C GLU A 379 -17.19 20.15 26.36
N ALA A 380 -16.06 20.78 26.02
CA ALA A 380 -16.00 22.21 25.74
C ALA A 380 -16.67 22.57 24.40
N ILE A 381 -16.60 21.70 23.38
CA ILE A 381 -17.34 21.93 22.14
C ILE A 381 -18.85 21.73 22.33
N ARG A 382 -19.27 20.77 23.17
CA ARG A 382 -20.68 20.58 23.54
C ARG A 382 -21.22 21.77 24.34
N GLU A 383 -20.41 22.35 25.23
CA GLU A 383 -20.73 23.60 25.93
C GLU A 383 -20.99 24.75 24.94
N MET A 384 -20.12 24.89 23.93
CA MET A 384 -20.30 25.89 22.86
C MET A 384 -21.60 25.65 22.08
N ILE A 385 -21.90 24.40 21.72
CA ILE A 385 -23.13 24.05 20.98
C ILE A 385 -24.39 24.33 21.82
N CYS A 386 -24.35 24.07 23.12
CA CYS A 386 -25.49 24.27 24.01
C CYS A 386 -25.67 25.72 24.50
N SER A 387 -24.77 26.65 24.12
CA SER A 387 -24.81 28.04 24.57
C SER A 387 -25.89 28.87 23.86
N ASP A 388 -26.64 29.69 24.62
CA ASP A 388 -27.74 30.52 24.09
C ASP A 388 -27.26 31.89 23.60
N THR A 389 -26.10 32.35 24.08
CA THR A 389 -25.56 33.68 23.76
C THR A 389 -24.15 33.59 23.16
N THR A 390 -23.79 34.58 22.35
CA THR A 390 -22.42 34.71 21.82
C THR A 390 -21.38 34.76 22.93
N LEU A 391 -21.66 35.45 24.05
CA LEU A 391 -20.74 35.54 25.19
C LEU A 391 -20.45 34.17 25.82
N GLN A 392 -21.48 33.32 25.98
CA GLN A 392 -21.30 31.95 26.47
C GLN A 392 -20.50 31.10 25.48
N ARG A 393 -20.76 31.23 24.17
CA ARG A 393 -19.97 30.54 23.13
C ARG A 393 -18.51 30.95 23.16
N GLU A 394 -18.21 32.25 23.29
CA GLU A 394 -16.84 32.74 23.42
C GLU A 394 -16.14 32.20 24.68
N GLN A 395 -16.85 32.10 25.81
CA GLN A 395 -16.31 31.48 27.03
C GLN A 395 -15.99 30.00 26.83
N ALA A 396 -16.87 29.23 26.19
CA ALA A 396 -16.62 27.84 25.87
C ALA A 396 -15.43 27.67 24.91
N LEU A 397 -15.37 28.50 23.86
CA LEU A 397 -14.27 28.53 22.89
C LEU A 397 -12.93 28.90 23.53
N SER A 398 -12.92 29.79 24.54
CA SER A 398 -11.70 30.17 25.27
C SER A 398 -11.05 29.00 26.02
N LYS A 399 -11.83 27.96 26.38
CA LYS A 399 -11.30 26.71 26.98
C LYS A 399 -10.60 25.83 25.95
N ILE A 400 -11.07 25.86 24.69
CA ILE A 400 -10.55 25.05 23.57
C ILE A 400 -9.27 25.68 22.99
N GLU A 401 -9.22 27.01 22.92
CA GLU A 401 -8.11 27.76 22.34
C GLU A 401 -6.71 27.30 22.81
N PRO A 402 -6.42 27.20 24.13
CA PRO A 402 -5.08 26.77 24.59
C PRO A 402 -4.76 25.31 24.21
N MET A 403 -5.77 24.45 24.12
CA MET A 403 -5.59 23.05 23.73
C MET A 403 -5.19 22.96 22.25
N GLN A 404 -5.89 23.69 21.37
CA GLN A 404 -5.54 23.78 19.95
C GLN A 404 -4.20 24.46 19.72
N GLN A 405 -3.90 25.54 20.45
CA GLN A 405 -2.60 26.20 20.38
C GLN A 405 -1.49 25.18 20.67
N GLY A 406 -1.63 24.38 21.72
CA GLY A 406 -0.65 23.35 22.07
C GLY A 406 -0.44 22.29 20.98
N ASP A 407 -1.49 21.91 20.25
CA ASP A 407 -1.37 20.96 19.14
C ASP A 407 -0.67 21.59 17.94
N PHE A 408 -1.04 22.83 17.58
CA PHE A 408 -0.37 23.55 16.49
C PHE A 408 1.09 23.83 16.81
N GLU A 409 1.45 24.14 18.06
CA GLU A 409 2.86 24.29 18.48
C GLU A 409 3.64 23.00 18.19
N LYS A 410 3.12 21.85 18.64
CA LYS A 410 3.75 20.55 18.38
C LYS A 410 3.81 20.23 16.88
N LEU A 411 2.80 20.62 16.11
CA LEU A 411 2.74 20.39 14.66
C LEU A 411 3.78 21.23 13.92
N TYR A 412 3.93 22.51 14.26
CA TYR A 412 4.97 23.37 13.71
C TYR A 412 6.37 22.90 14.12
N GLU A 413 6.56 22.48 15.39
CA GLU A 413 7.81 21.92 15.87
C GLU A 413 8.20 20.63 15.12
N ALA A 414 7.23 19.75 14.82
CA ALA A 414 7.48 18.53 14.05
C ALA A 414 7.95 18.79 12.60
N LEU A 415 7.64 19.97 12.05
CA LEU A 415 7.92 20.32 10.66
C LEU A 415 9.08 21.29 10.46
N GLU A 416 9.62 21.86 11.55
CA GLU A 416 10.83 22.70 11.57
C GLU A 416 10.83 23.81 10.49
N GLY A 417 9.68 24.48 10.32
CA GLY A 417 9.53 25.59 9.37
C GLY A 417 8.97 25.24 7.99
N ASN A 418 8.70 23.96 7.69
CA ASN A 418 7.95 23.59 6.48
C ASN A 418 6.50 24.13 6.55
N PRO A 419 5.88 24.46 5.40
CA PRO A 419 4.54 25.04 5.35
C PRO A 419 3.47 24.09 5.89
N VAL A 420 2.56 24.63 6.70
CA VAL A 420 1.43 23.91 7.28
C VAL A 420 0.14 24.60 6.85
N ASN A 421 -0.69 23.87 6.11
CA ASN A 421 -2.00 24.34 5.70
C ASN A 421 -3.08 23.74 6.60
N ILE A 422 -3.74 24.60 7.37
CA ILE A 422 -4.68 24.25 8.43
C ILE A 422 -6.08 24.58 7.95
N ARG A 423 -6.92 23.56 7.82
CA ARG A 423 -8.31 23.71 7.43
C ARG A 423 -9.17 23.91 8.67
N PHE A 424 -9.93 25.00 8.66
CA PHE A 424 -10.89 25.31 9.73
C PHE A 424 -12.03 24.30 9.79
N LEU A 425 -12.80 24.38 10.89
CA LEU A 425 -13.86 23.42 11.23
C LEU A 425 -14.82 23.21 10.05
N ASP A 426 -14.89 21.96 9.60
CA ASP A 426 -15.64 21.51 8.42
C ASP A 426 -16.97 20.78 8.71
N PRO A 427 -17.12 19.93 9.74
CA PRO A 427 -18.32 19.12 9.95
C PRO A 427 -19.45 19.94 10.58
N PRO A 428 -20.70 19.50 10.38
CA PRO A 428 -21.85 20.09 11.06
C PRO A 428 -21.81 19.80 12.57
N LEU A 429 -22.46 20.67 13.34
CA LEU A 429 -22.40 20.60 14.81
C LEU A 429 -23.05 19.33 15.39
N HIS A 430 -23.97 18.67 14.67
CA HIS A 430 -24.61 17.44 15.15
C HIS A 430 -23.64 16.25 15.25
N GLU A 431 -22.46 16.30 14.62
CA GLU A 431 -21.45 15.24 14.79
C GLU A 431 -20.78 15.28 16.19
N PHE A 432 -20.91 16.38 16.94
CA PHE A 432 -20.29 16.55 18.26
C PHE A 432 -21.25 16.33 19.43
N VAL A 433 -22.56 16.28 19.18
CA VAL A 433 -23.57 16.09 20.23
C VAL A 433 -23.77 14.60 20.54
N PRO A 434 -24.06 14.23 21.79
CA PRO A 434 -24.24 12.84 22.17
C PRO A 434 -25.54 12.25 21.62
N THR A 435 -25.52 10.95 21.30
CA THR A 435 -26.71 10.18 20.89
C THR A 435 -27.28 9.32 22.01
N GLU A 436 -26.44 8.92 22.99
CA GLU A 436 -26.83 8.05 24.10
C GLU A 436 -27.54 8.85 25.20
N GLU A 437 -28.65 8.32 25.74
CA GLU A 437 -29.47 9.01 26.74
C GLU A 437 -28.68 9.41 27.99
N LYS A 438 -27.76 8.54 28.44
CA LYS A 438 -26.91 8.80 29.62
C LYS A 438 -25.97 10.00 29.41
N ASP A 439 -25.46 10.16 28.19
CA ASP A 439 -24.56 11.27 27.85
C ASP A 439 -25.34 12.58 27.67
N ILE A 440 -26.59 12.49 27.22
CA ILE A 440 -27.52 13.63 27.17
C ILE A 440 -27.86 14.11 28.59
N GLU A 441 -28.15 13.20 29.52
CA GLU A 441 -28.38 13.54 30.93
C GLU A 441 -27.16 14.20 31.57
N LEU A 442 -25.97 13.68 31.30
CA LEU A 442 -24.72 14.27 31.77
C LEU A 442 -24.50 15.67 31.21
N LEU A 443 -24.72 15.85 29.90
CA LEU A 443 -24.58 17.14 29.23
C LEU A 443 -25.58 18.17 29.80
N ALA A 444 -26.83 17.78 29.99
CA ALA A 444 -27.87 18.61 30.59
C ALA A 444 -27.46 19.10 31.98
N LYS A 445 -26.95 18.19 32.82
CA LYS A 445 -26.46 18.52 34.17
C LYS A 445 -25.26 19.47 34.15
N THR A 446 -24.29 19.26 33.25
CA THR A 446 -23.09 20.10 33.15
C THR A 446 -23.42 21.50 32.62
N GLN A 447 -24.38 21.61 31.70
CA GLN A 447 -24.79 22.88 31.08
C GLN A 447 -25.88 23.63 31.86
N ASN A 448 -26.32 23.08 33.00
CA ASN A 448 -27.44 23.60 33.79
C ASN A 448 -28.72 23.80 32.94
N LYS A 449 -28.98 22.83 32.05
CA LYS A 449 -30.16 22.75 31.19
C LYS A 449 -30.97 21.50 31.53
N THR A 450 -32.23 21.48 31.16
CA THR A 450 -33.08 20.28 31.24
C THR A 450 -32.71 19.31 30.11
N VAL A 451 -32.96 18.00 30.34
CA VAL A 451 -32.76 16.96 29.32
C VAL A 451 -33.57 17.26 28.06
N GLU A 452 -34.78 17.80 28.23
CA GLU A 452 -35.66 18.19 27.12
C GLU A 452 -35.09 19.34 26.29
N GLU A 453 -34.50 20.37 26.92
CA GLU A 453 -33.81 21.45 26.20
C GLU A 453 -32.63 20.94 25.38
N VAL A 454 -31.82 20.04 25.94
CA VAL A 454 -30.69 19.44 25.21
C VAL A 454 -31.18 18.59 24.03
N LYS A 455 -32.24 17.79 24.22
CA LYS A 455 -32.88 17.02 23.13
C LYS A 455 -33.42 17.92 22.02
N ASN A 456 -34.00 19.06 22.36
CA ASN A 456 -34.47 20.03 21.38
C ASN A 456 -33.31 20.66 20.58
N ILE A 457 -32.17 20.92 21.22
CA ILE A 457 -30.95 21.39 20.54
C ILE A 457 -30.46 20.31 19.57
N ILE A 458 -30.33 19.06 20.02
CA ILE A 458 -29.89 17.93 19.18
C ILE A 458 -30.81 17.76 17.96
N SER A 459 -32.13 17.80 18.19
CA SER A 459 -33.13 17.70 17.13
C SER A 459 -33.06 18.86 16.14
N SER A 460 -32.80 20.09 16.60
CA SER A 460 -32.70 21.26 15.70
C SER A 460 -31.42 21.26 14.85
N LEU A 461 -30.35 20.61 15.32
CA LEU A 461 -29.10 20.41 14.57
C LEU A 461 -29.16 19.23 13.59
N HIS A 462 -30.19 18.38 13.69
CA HIS A 462 -30.35 17.24 12.79
C HIS A 462 -30.69 17.71 11.37
N GLU A 463 -29.93 17.23 10.39
CA GLU A 463 -30.09 17.60 8.99
C GLU A 463 -30.48 16.39 8.13
N PHE A 464 -31.31 16.62 7.11
CA PHE A 464 -31.68 15.56 6.17
C PHE A 464 -30.47 15.08 5.33
N ASN A 465 -29.59 16.01 4.93
CA ASN A 465 -28.36 15.71 4.19
C ASN A 465 -27.15 16.44 4.83
N PRO A 466 -26.53 15.87 5.87
CA PRO A 466 -25.37 16.47 6.57
C PRO A 466 -24.20 16.88 5.67
N MET A 467 -23.98 16.14 4.57
CA MET A 467 -22.91 16.44 3.61
C MET A 467 -23.07 17.83 2.96
N MET A 468 -24.32 18.30 2.77
CA MET A 468 -24.64 19.56 2.11
C MET A 468 -25.24 20.61 3.06
N GLY A 469 -25.18 20.38 4.38
CA GLY A 469 -25.86 21.18 5.39
C GLY A 469 -25.08 22.39 5.92
N HIS A 470 -25.33 22.73 7.18
CA HIS A 470 -24.78 23.87 7.90
C HIS A 470 -23.42 23.54 8.51
N ARG A 471 -22.39 23.66 7.66
CA ARG A 471 -21.03 23.20 7.95
C ARG A 471 -19.98 24.06 7.25
N GLY A 472 -18.70 23.87 7.57
CA GLY A 472 -17.58 24.58 6.93
C GLY A 472 -17.71 26.12 6.96
N CYS A 473 -17.45 26.78 5.84
CA CYS A 473 -17.56 28.25 5.72
C CYS A 473 -18.92 28.81 6.20
N ARG A 474 -20.02 28.06 6.00
CA ARG A 474 -21.37 28.51 6.40
C ARG A 474 -21.51 28.59 7.91
N LEU A 475 -20.87 27.66 8.61
CA LEU A 475 -20.82 27.64 10.07
C LEU A 475 -20.00 28.82 10.60
N ALA A 476 -18.87 29.13 9.96
CA ALA A 476 -18.05 30.29 10.29
C ALA A 476 -18.74 31.63 9.96
N VAL A 477 -19.69 31.65 9.01
CA VAL A 477 -20.50 32.84 8.72
C VAL A 477 -21.54 33.09 9.82
N THR A 478 -22.21 32.05 10.31
CA THR A 478 -23.21 32.18 11.37
C THR A 478 -22.61 32.32 12.77
N PHE A 479 -21.46 31.68 13.01
CA PHE A 479 -20.70 31.72 14.26
C PHE A 479 -19.25 32.17 14.01
N PRO A 480 -19.02 33.46 13.71
CA PRO A 480 -17.69 34.04 13.48
C PRO A 480 -16.67 33.74 14.57
N GLU A 481 -17.12 33.63 15.82
CA GLU A 481 -16.31 33.36 17.00
C GLU A 481 -15.51 32.05 16.88
N ILE A 482 -16.00 31.05 16.14
CA ILE A 482 -15.28 29.79 15.88
C ILE A 482 -14.01 30.08 15.06
N ALA A 483 -14.17 30.81 13.94
CA ALA A 483 -13.05 31.16 13.07
C ALA A 483 -12.05 32.09 13.79
N GLN A 484 -12.53 32.99 14.66
CA GLN A 484 -11.66 33.84 15.49
C GLN A 484 -10.81 33.01 16.46
N MET A 485 -11.42 32.07 17.19
CA MET A 485 -10.71 31.20 18.11
C MET A 485 -9.66 30.35 17.39
N GLN A 486 -10.02 29.70 16.28
CA GLN A 486 -9.08 28.90 15.50
C GLN A 486 -7.93 29.75 14.95
N THR A 487 -8.22 30.96 14.46
CA THR A 487 -7.19 31.91 14.02
C THR A 487 -6.26 32.26 15.17
N SER A 488 -6.81 32.54 16.35
CA SER A 488 -6.03 32.88 17.53
C SER A 488 -5.08 31.75 17.93
N ALA A 489 -5.59 30.52 18.01
CA ALA A 489 -4.78 29.33 18.31
C ALA A 489 -3.65 29.13 17.29
N VAL A 490 -3.94 29.22 15.99
CA VAL A 490 -2.96 29.06 14.90
C VAL A 490 -1.85 30.11 14.98
N ILE A 491 -2.21 31.39 15.13
CA ILE A 491 -1.25 32.50 15.11
C ILE A 491 -0.43 32.54 16.41
N LYS A 492 -1.06 32.33 17.57
CA LYS A 492 -0.33 32.25 18.86
C LYS A 492 0.67 31.11 18.87
N ALA A 493 0.29 29.94 18.36
CA ALA A 493 1.19 28.80 18.23
C ALA A 493 2.38 29.12 17.31
N ALA A 494 2.13 29.70 16.14
CA ALA A 494 3.18 30.10 15.22
C ALA A 494 4.16 31.11 15.85
N LEU A 495 3.65 32.12 16.58
CA LEU A 495 4.48 33.09 17.30
C LEU A 495 5.30 32.44 18.42
N ALA A 496 4.71 31.50 19.17
CA ALA A 496 5.39 30.79 20.25
C ALA A 496 6.57 29.95 19.71
N VAL A 497 6.34 29.18 18.64
CA VAL A 497 7.39 28.36 18.03
C VAL A 497 8.45 29.23 17.34
N GLN A 498 8.06 30.28 16.62
CA GLN A 498 8.98 31.23 15.98
C GLN A 498 9.89 31.92 17.02
N LYS A 499 9.39 32.17 18.23
CA LYS A 499 10.18 32.73 19.33
C LYS A 499 11.16 31.71 19.93
N LYS A 500 10.77 30.43 20.02
CA LYS A 500 11.65 29.33 20.48
C LYS A 500 12.72 28.99 19.42
N HIS A 501 12.38 29.10 18.15
CA HIS A 501 13.23 28.77 17.00
C HIS A 501 13.32 29.95 16.02
N PRO A 502 14.16 30.97 16.30
CA PRO A 502 14.31 32.14 15.45
C PRO A 502 14.83 31.85 14.04
N ASP A 503 15.47 30.70 13.86
CA ASP A 503 16.03 30.19 12.60
C ASP A 503 14.97 29.62 11.66
N TRP A 504 13.81 29.21 12.16
CA TRP A 504 12.73 28.69 11.33
C TRP A 504 11.89 29.82 10.78
N LYS A 505 11.39 29.68 9.55
CA LYS A 505 10.48 30.67 8.95
C LYS A 505 9.07 30.10 8.88
N ILE A 506 8.29 30.30 9.94
CA ILE A 506 6.93 29.78 10.01
C ILE A 506 6.00 30.71 9.24
N ILE A 507 5.30 30.17 8.24
CA ILE A 507 4.25 30.87 7.50
C ILE A 507 2.99 30.02 7.59
N PRO A 508 2.09 30.30 8.54
CA PRO A 508 0.81 29.60 8.64
C PRO A 508 -0.02 29.80 7.36
N GLU A 509 -0.59 28.72 6.83
CA GLU A 509 -1.57 28.77 5.76
C GLU A 509 -2.92 28.35 6.34
N ILE A 510 -3.93 29.21 6.24
CA ILE A 510 -5.26 29.01 6.80
C ILE A 510 -6.21 28.75 5.63
N MET A 511 -6.89 27.62 5.65
CA MET A 511 -7.82 27.19 4.62
C MET A 511 -9.27 27.21 5.13
N VAL A 512 -10.14 27.94 4.42
CA VAL A 512 -11.59 27.96 4.68
C VAL A 512 -12.27 26.86 3.86
N PRO A 513 -12.95 25.87 4.49
CA PRO A 513 -13.60 24.78 3.78
C PRO A 513 -14.93 25.18 3.12
N LEU A 514 -15.34 24.47 2.07
CA LEU A 514 -16.69 24.51 1.48
C LEU A 514 -17.20 25.90 1.05
N VAL A 515 -16.30 26.73 0.52
CA VAL A 515 -16.66 28.02 -0.09
C VAL A 515 -17.38 27.78 -1.43
N GLY A 516 -18.59 28.32 -1.57
CA GLY A 516 -19.33 28.30 -2.85
C GLY A 516 -19.36 29.67 -3.56
N GLU A 517 -19.11 30.75 -2.82
CA GLU A 517 -19.26 32.13 -3.30
C GLU A 517 -18.13 33.03 -2.78
N LEU A 518 -17.68 33.98 -3.61
CA LEU A 518 -16.58 34.91 -3.28
C LEU A 518 -16.87 35.73 -2.02
N LYS A 519 -18.13 36.14 -1.82
CA LYS A 519 -18.56 36.92 -0.65
C LYS A 519 -18.49 36.13 0.66
N GLU A 520 -18.75 34.82 0.63
CA GLU A 520 -18.63 33.94 1.81
C GLU A 520 -17.17 33.90 2.27
N LEU A 521 -16.25 33.63 1.34
CA LEU A 521 -14.81 33.65 1.63
C LEU A 521 -14.37 35.03 2.11
N LYS A 522 -14.82 36.11 1.45
CA LYS A 522 -14.45 37.47 1.86
C LYS A 522 -14.90 37.78 3.28
N PHE A 523 -16.09 37.34 3.68
CA PHE A 523 -16.60 37.53 5.03
C PHE A 523 -15.70 36.84 6.06
N VAL A 524 -15.46 35.54 5.90
CA VAL A 524 -14.63 34.75 6.82
C VAL A 524 -13.17 35.21 6.81
N LYS A 525 -12.62 35.52 5.63
CA LYS A 525 -11.25 36.06 5.48
C LYS A 525 -11.06 37.37 6.22
N ASN A 526 -12.03 38.28 6.18
CA ASN A 526 -11.93 39.55 6.92
C ASN A 526 -11.83 39.31 8.43
N ILE A 527 -12.58 38.32 8.95
CA ILE A 527 -12.52 37.91 10.36
C ILE A 527 -11.13 37.35 10.70
N ILE A 528 -10.65 36.40 9.89
CA ILE A 528 -9.33 35.78 10.07
C ILE A 528 -8.22 36.85 10.03
N CYS A 529 -8.20 37.70 9.00
CA CYS A 529 -7.18 38.74 8.86
C CYS A 529 -7.21 39.73 10.03
N LYS A 530 -8.40 40.19 10.43
CA LYS A 530 -8.52 41.10 11.58
C LYS A 530 -7.95 40.47 12.85
N THR A 531 -8.35 39.26 13.19
CA THR A 531 -7.88 38.56 14.40
C THR A 531 -6.38 38.28 14.34
N ALA A 532 -5.87 37.81 13.20
CA ALA A 532 -4.44 37.54 13.03
C ALA A 532 -3.60 38.81 13.15
N ASP A 533 -3.98 39.90 12.48
CA ASP A 533 -3.24 41.16 12.50
C ASP A 533 -3.23 41.81 13.89
N GLU A 534 -4.34 41.73 14.63
CA GLU A 534 -4.42 42.21 16.02
C GLU A 534 -3.45 41.47 16.95
N ILE A 535 -3.37 40.13 16.83
CA ILE A 535 -2.47 39.30 17.64
C ILE A 535 -1.00 39.56 17.25
N ILE A 536 -0.69 39.60 15.96
CA ILE A 536 0.68 39.84 15.46
C ILE A 536 1.19 41.22 15.88
N LYS A 537 0.34 42.25 15.75
CA LYS A 537 0.66 43.62 16.18
C LYS A 537 0.87 43.70 17.69
N SER A 538 0.02 43.04 18.47
CA SER A 538 0.15 42.98 19.93
C SER A 538 1.44 42.29 20.38
N ALA A 539 1.86 41.24 19.65
CA ALA A 539 3.12 40.55 19.88
C ALA A 539 4.36 41.30 19.34
N LYS A 540 4.18 42.45 18.67
CA LYS A 540 5.24 43.21 17.99
C LYS A 540 6.08 42.34 17.05
N SER A 541 5.45 41.38 16.39
CA SER A 541 6.08 40.44 15.46
C SER A 541 5.86 40.86 14.01
N ASN A 542 6.71 40.38 13.10
CA ASN A 542 6.57 40.51 11.65
C ASN A 542 6.12 39.19 10.97
N LEU A 543 5.52 38.28 11.75
CA LEU A 543 4.99 37.00 11.27
C LEU A 543 4.09 37.23 10.05
N LYS A 544 4.29 36.41 9.01
CA LYS A 544 3.44 36.40 7.82
C LYS A 544 2.55 35.17 7.83
N TYR A 545 1.35 35.30 7.29
CA TYR A 545 0.39 34.19 7.14
C TYR A 545 -0.31 34.29 5.78
N LYS A 546 -0.99 33.20 5.37
CA LYS A 546 -1.83 33.14 4.17
C LYS A 546 -3.24 32.69 4.55
N VAL A 547 -4.24 33.22 3.84
CA VAL A 547 -5.67 32.86 3.93
C VAL A 547 -6.23 32.69 2.53
#